data_AF-A0A9X8YLJ8-F1
#
_entry.id   AF-A0A9X8YLJ8-F1
#
_cell.length_a   1.000
_cell.length_b   1.000
_cell.length_c   1.000
_cell.angle_alpha   90.00
_cell.angle_beta   90.00
_cell.angle_gamma   90.00
#
_symmetry.space_group_name_H-M   'P 1'
#
loop_
_entity.id
_entity.type
_entity.pdbx_description
1 polymer ?
#
loop_
_entity_poly.entity_id
_entity_poly.type
_entity_poly.pdbx_seq_one_letter_code
_entity_poly.pdbx_strand_id
1 'polypeptide(L)' 'MKIQRSGSIPSQRGSADYFTGQVRIDAPFAGEAPARVGGATVTFEPGARTAWHTHPLGQTLIVT' A
#
# COMPACT_ATOMS: atom_id res chain seq x y z
N MET A 1 19.24 -12.89 -3.93
CA MET A 1 18.07 -12.51 -4.75
C MET A 1 16.81 -12.98 -4.03
N LYS A 2 15.87 -12.08 -3.78
CA LYS A 2 14.58 -12.39 -3.12
C LYS A 2 13.46 -12.20 -4.13
N ILE A 3 12.64 -13.23 -4.33
CA ILE A 3 11.50 -13.20 -5.24
C ILE A 3 10.24 -13.49 -4.44
N GLN A 4 9.29 -12.56 -4.47
CA GLN A 4 7.94 -12.76 -3.97
C GLN A 4 7.05 -12.99 -5.19
N ARG A 5 6.45 -14.18 -5.28
CA ARG A 5 5.61 -14.54 -6.44
C ARG A 5 4.23 -13.91 -6.28
N SER A 6 3.56 -13.63 -7.40
CA SER A 6 2.16 -13.21 -7.37
C SER A 6 1.32 -14.22 -6.58
N GLY A 7 0.46 -13.71 -5.68
CA GLY A 7 -0.36 -14.52 -4.79
C GLY A 7 0.35 -15.14 -3.57
N SER A 8 1.68 -14.99 -3.42
CA SER A 8 2.38 -15.57 -2.26
C SER A 8 2.24 -14.74 -0.98
N ILE A 9 1.74 -13.51 -1.08
CA ILE A 9 1.48 -12.63 0.06
C ILE A 9 -0.03 -12.39 0.10
N PRO A 10 -0.72 -12.74 1.19
CA PRO A 10 -2.15 -12.53 1.29
C PRO A 10 -2.46 -11.04 1.36
N SER A 11 -3.55 -10.63 0.70
CA SER A 11 -4.10 -9.30 0.78
C SER A 11 -4.50 -8.95 2.22
N GLN A 12 -4.46 -7.65 2.53
CA GLN A 12 -4.87 -7.13 3.83
C GLN A 12 -5.97 -6.09 3.65
N ARG A 13 -6.87 -6.00 4.64
CA ARG A 13 -7.83 -4.89 4.72
C ARG A 13 -7.12 -3.67 5.29
N GLY A 14 -7.36 -2.49 4.71
CA GLY A 14 -6.89 -1.23 5.28
C GLY A 14 -7.47 -0.98 6.68
N SER A 15 -6.66 -0.49 7.62
CA SER A 15 -7.13 -0.17 8.97
C SER A 15 -8.22 0.90 8.95
N ALA A 16 -9.24 0.75 9.79
CA ALA A 16 -10.29 1.75 9.98
C ALA A 16 -9.74 3.09 10.49
N ASP A 17 -8.57 3.10 11.12
CA ASP A 17 -7.91 4.33 11.60
C ASP A 17 -7.37 5.19 10.45
N TYR A 18 -7.07 4.57 9.29
CA TYR A 18 -6.42 5.22 8.15
C TYR A 18 -7.31 5.32 6.91
N PHE A 19 -8.43 4.61 6.87
CA PHE A 19 -9.28 4.54 5.70
C PHE A 19 -10.77 4.65 6.07
N THR A 20 -11.52 5.35 5.23
CA THR A 20 -12.98 5.28 5.20
C THR A 20 -13.42 4.39 4.05
N GLY A 21 -14.39 3.51 4.27
CA GLY A 21 -14.88 2.56 3.27
C GLY A 21 -14.02 1.29 3.17
N GLN A 22 -14.29 0.47 2.16
CA GLN A 22 -13.57 -0.79 1.95
C GLN A 22 -12.30 -0.54 1.12
N VAL A 23 -11.15 -0.88 1.71
CA VAL A 23 -9.83 -0.76 1.09
C VAL A 23 -9.07 -2.07 1.23
N ARG A 24 -8.46 -2.52 0.15
CA ARG A 24 -7.60 -3.70 0.09
C ARG A 24 -6.18 -3.27 -0.25
N ILE A 25 -5.21 -3.84 0.47
CA ILE A 25 -3.78 -3.61 0.29
C ILE A 25 -3.14 -4.91 -0.15
N ASP A 26 -2.36 -4.87 -1.22
CA ASP A 26 -1.71 -6.03 -1.84
C ASP A 26 -0.21 -5.81 -2.03
N ALA A 27 0.52 -6.94 -2.03
CA ALA A 27 1.93 -7.01 -2.39
C ALA A 27 2.83 -5.90 -1.76
N PRO A 28 2.76 -5.66 -0.44
CA PRO A 28 3.62 -4.67 0.19
C PRO A 28 5.10 -5.09 0.07
N PHE A 29 5.96 -4.14 -0.24
CA PHE A 29 7.40 -4.30 -0.23
C PHE A 29 8.09 -3.16 0.51
N ALA A 30 9.28 -3.46 1.03
CA ALA A 30 10.18 -2.48 1.60
C ALA A 30 11.60 -2.78 1.09
N GLY A 31 12.35 -1.72 0.77
CA GLY A 31 13.77 -1.83 0.49
C GLY A 31 14.55 -2.20 1.75
N GLU A 32 15.63 -2.96 1.57
CA GLU A 32 16.55 -3.29 2.65
C GLU A 32 17.52 -2.13 2.87
N ALA A 33 17.98 -1.90 4.11
CA ALA A 33 18.90 -0.82 4.42
C ALA A 33 20.14 -0.88 3.49
N PRO A 34 20.58 0.26 2.92
CA PRO A 34 20.20 1.64 3.25
C PRO A 34 19.01 2.21 2.46
N ALA A 35 18.32 1.41 1.64
CA ALA A 35 17.17 1.88 0.88
C ALA A 35 16.01 2.29 1.81
N ARG A 36 15.27 3.33 1.41
CA ARG A 36 14.13 3.88 2.17
C ARG A 36 12.80 3.74 1.44
N VAL A 37 12.81 3.11 0.27
CA VAL A 37 11.62 2.95 -0.56
C VAL A 37 10.73 1.84 0.01
N GLY A 38 9.43 2.05 -0.08
CA GLY A 38 8.43 1.02 0.11
C GLY A 38 7.24 1.30 -0.79
N GLY A 39 6.38 0.32 -0.94
CA GLY A 39 5.18 0.45 -1.76
C GLY A 39 4.24 -0.71 -1.56
N ALA A 40 3.02 -0.53 -2.05
CA ALA A 40 1.98 -1.55 -2.10
C ALA A 40 1.01 -1.18 -3.23
N THR A 41 0.24 -2.15 -3.69
CA THR A 41 -0.96 -1.87 -4.50
C THR A 41 -2.12 -1.65 -3.55
N VAL A 42 -2.90 -0.59 -3.76
CA VAL A 42 -4.07 -0.26 -2.93
C VAL A 42 -5.29 -0.16 -3.83
N THR A 43 -6.32 -0.95 -3.52
CA THR A 43 -7.62 -0.91 -4.20
C THR A 43 -8.66 -0.26 -3.29
N PHE A 44 -9.36 0.73 -3.84
CA PHE A 44 -10.45 1.44 -3.18
C PHE A 44 -11.76 1.02 -3.81
N GLU A 45 -12.70 0.50 -3.00
CA GLU A 45 -14.08 0.37 -3.45
C GLU A 45 -14.71 1.75 -3.68
N PRO A 46 -15.82 1.87 -4.43
CA PRO A 46 -16.49 3.14 -4.68
C PRO A 46 -16.74 3.94 -3.39
N GLY A 47 -16.24 5.19 -3.35
CA GLY A 47 -16.37 6.08 -2.20
C GLY A 47 -15.39 5.85 -1.05
N ALA A 48 -14.55 4.80 -1.12
CA ALA A 48 -13.48 4.58 -0.16
C ALA A 48 -12.32 5.57 -0.40
N ARG A 49 -11.67 6.02 0.68
CA ARG A 49 -10.52 6.92 0.63
C ARG A 49 -9.64 6.80 1.88
N THR A 50 -8.42 7.31 1.77
CA THR A 50 -7.53 7.52 2.92
C THR A 50 -8.06 8.64 3.84
N ALA A 51 -7.66 8.60 5.10
CA ALA A 51 -7.64 9.78 5.96
C ALA A 51 -6.59 10.78 5.46
N TRP A 52 -6.67 12.05 5.89
CA TRP A 52 -5.63 13.04 5.62
C TRP A 52 -4.30 12.60 6.24
N HIS A 53 -3.21 12.68 5.47
CA HIS A 53 -1.88 12.32 5.91
C HIS A 53 -0.81 12.99 5.04
N THR A 54 0.45 12.92 5.49
CA THR A 54 1.62 13.45 4.78
C THR A 54 2.73 12.41 4.74
N HIS A 55 3.51 12.41 3.66
CA HIS A 55 4.74 11.62 3.56
C HIS A 55 5.97 12.53 3.68
N PRO A 56 6.93 12.24 4.59
CA PRO A 56 8.11 13.09 4.80
C PRO A 56 8.98 13.32 3.57
N LEU A 57 8.92 12.42 2.59
CA LEU A 57 9.65 12.50 1.31
C LEU A 57 8.72 12.55 0.09
N GLY A 58 7.43 12.84 0.30
CA GLY A 58 6.41 12.71 -0.75
C GLY A 58 6.00 11.27 -1.04
N GLN A 59 5.04 11.12 -1.95
CA GLN A 59 4.52 9.83 -2.42
C GLN A 59 4.23 9.94 -3.92
N THR A 60 4.51 8.87 -4.65
CA THR A 60 4.18 8.73 -6.08
C THR A 60 3.08 7.69 -6.23
N LEU A 61 2.06 7.99 -7.03
CA LEU A 61 0.97 7.07 -7.36
C LEU A 61 1.04 6.70 -8.84
N ILE A 62 0.88 5.42 -9.13
CA ILE A 62 0.66 4.90 -10.49
C ILE A 62 -0.75 4.32 -10.49
N VAL A 63 -1.65 4.93 -11.25
CA VAL A 63 -3.06 4.54 -11.31
C VAL A 63 -3.25 3.49 -12.41
N THR A 64 -4.00 2.44 -12.11
CA THR A 64 -4.32 1.31 -13.00
C THR A 64 -5.81 1.09 -13.06
#